data_AF-A0A5K1DL28-F1
#
_entry.id   AF-A0A5K1DL28-F1
#
_cell.length_a   1.000
_cell.length_b   1.000
_cell.length_c   1.000
_cell.angle_alpha   90.00
_cell.angle_beta   90.00
_cell.angle_gamma   90.00
#
_symmetry.space_group_name_H-M   'P 1'
#
loop_
_entity.id
_entity.type
_entity.pdbx_description
1 polymer ?
#
loop_
_entity_poly.entity_id
_entity_poly.type
_entity_poly.pdbx_seq_one_letter_code
_entity_poly.pdbx_strand_id
1 'polypeptide(L)' 'VARSGHSVTRSGSVLILFGGEDVKGRKLNDLHMFDLKSFMWLPLHYT' A
#
# COMPACT_ATOMS: atom_id res chain seq x y z
N VAL A 1 -5.11 -0.48 7.84
CA VAL A 1 -6.32 0.36 7.71
C VAL A 1 -7.08 -0.06 6.46
N ALA A 2 -8.38 -0.35 6.59
CA ALA A 2 -9.25 -0.60 5.43
C ALA A 2 -9.42 0.69 4.62
N ARG A 3 -9.35 0.59 3.29
CA ARG A 3 -9.28 1.75 2.39
C ARG A 3 -9.95 1.47 1.05
N SER A 4 -10.45 2.51 0.38
CA SER A 4 -10.96 2.46 -1.00
C SER A 4 -10.30 3.55 -1.86
N GLY A 5 -10.48 3.51 -3.19
CA GLY A 5 -9.95 4.53 -4.11
C GLY A 5 -8.42 4.66 -4.11
N HIS A 6 -7.71 3.63 -3.65
CA HIS A 6 -6.26 3.59 -3.64
C HIS A 6 -5.72 3.17 -5.00
N SER A 7 -4.46 3.50 -5.28
CA SER A 7 -3.76 2.98 -6.47
C SER A 7 -2.87 1.81 -6.08
N VAL A 8 -2.85 0.75 -6.90
CA VAL A 8 -1.93 -0.37 -6.76
C VAL A 8 -1.17 -0.57 -8.06
N THR A 9 0.17 -0.58 -7.97
CA THR A 9 1.05 -0.88 -9.11
C THR A 9 1.97 -2.03 -8.76
N ARG A 10 2.19 -2.94 -9.71
CA ARG A 10 3.16 -4.03 -9.56
C ARG A 10 4.55 -3.57 -10.01
N SER A 11 5.55 -3.81 -9.17
CA SER A 11 6.97 -3.65 -9.50
C SER A 11 7.72 -4.94 -9.16
N GLY A 12 8.15 -5.68 -10.18
CA GLY A 12 8.77 -7.00 -10.00
C GLY A 12 7.84 -7.96 -9.24
N SER A 13 8.30 -8.46 -8.09
CA SER A 13 7.54 -9.32 -7.18
C SER A 13 6.85 -8.57 -6.04
N VAL A 14 6.72 -7.25 -6.12
CA VAL A 14 6.10 -6.43 -5.07
C VAL A 14 4.89 -5.68 -5.63
N LEU A 15 3.80 -5.63 -4.88
CA LEU A 15 2.71 -4.69 -5.08
C LEU A 15 2.97 -3.45 -4.23
N ILE A 16 2.94 -2.28 -4.86
CA ILE A 16 3.05 -1.00 -4.21
C ILE A 16 1.64 -0.40 -4.17
N LEU A 17 1.14 -0.15 -2.97
CA LEU A 17 -0.13 0.50 -2.72
C LEU A 17 0.15 1.93 -2.25
N PHE A 18 -0.53 2.90 -2.83
CA PHE A 18 -0.43 4.29 -2.42
C PHE A 18 -1.81 4.90 -2.15
N GLY A 19 -1.91 5.58 -1.01
CA GLY A 19 -3.03 6.41 -0.62
C GLY A 19 -4.36 5.67 -0.50
N GLY A 20 -5.42 6.32 -1.00
CA GLY A 20 -6.80 5.91 -0.84
C GLY A 20 -7.56 6.78 0.16
N GLU A 21 -8.72 6.30 0.57
CA GLU A 21 -9.58 6.95 1.55
C GLU A 21 -10.02 5.93 2.60
N ASP A 22 -9.97 6.32 3.88
CA ASP A 22 -10.49 5.49 4.97
C ASP A 22 -12.01 5.64 5.15
N VAL A 23 -12.58 4.84 6.05
CA VAL A 23 -14.03 4.85 6.33
C VAL A 23 -14.56 6.17 6.89
N LYS A 24 -13.68 7.09 7.32
CA LYS A 24 -14.06 8.43 7.81
C LYS A 24 -13.96 9.49 6.72
N GLY A 25 -13.71 9.10 5.47
CA GLY A 25 -13.51 10.02 4.35
C GLY A 25 -12.13 10.68 4.34
N ARG A 26 -11.18 10.22 5.18
CA ARG A 26 -9.85 10.83 5.24
C ARG A 26 -8.99 10.31 4.10
N LYS A 27 -8.46 11.23 3.30
CA LYS A 27 -7.46 10.92 2.26
C LYS A 27 -6.16 10.45 2.92
N LEU A 28 -5.67 9.31 2.45
CA LEU A 28 -4.43 8.70 2.91
C LEU A 28 -3.29 9.12 1.98
N ASN A 29 -2.11 9.35 2.57
CA ASN A 29 -0.87 9.69 1.87
C ASN A 29 0.26 8.74 2.29
N ASP A 30 -0.09 7.51 2.65
CA ASP A 30 0.85 6.46 3.03
C ASP A 30 1.10 5.51 1.86
N LEU A 31 2.31 4.96 1.85
CA LEU A 31 2.69 3.88 0.96
C LEU A 31 2.61 2.56 1.73
N HIS A 32 2.37 1.46 1.03
CA HIS A 32 2.49 0.09 1.54
C HIS A 32 3.11 -0.79 0.46
N MET A 33 3.91 -1.77 0.86
CA MET A 33 4.54 -2.73 -0.05
C MET A 33 4.18 -4.15 0.35
N PHE A 34 3.72 -4.95 -0.59
CA PHE A 34 3.36 -6.35 -0.38
C PHE A 34 4.20 -7.25 -1.27
N ASP A 35 4.96 -8.17 -0.68
CA ASP A 35 5.77 -9.13 -1.43
C ASP A 35 4.92 -10.33 -1.88
N LEU A 36 4.88 -10.55 -3.19
CA LEU A 36 4.13 -11.65 -3.82
C LEU A 36 4.80 -13.01 -3.66
N LYS A 37 6.07 -13.06 -3.21
CA LYS A 37 6.75 -14.34 -2.95
C LYS A 37 6.41 -14.88 -1.56
N SER A 38 6.58 -14.05 -0.54
CA SER A 38 6.28 -14.41 0.85
C SER A 38 4.83 -14.22 1.26
N PHE A 39 4.05 -13.47 0.46
CA PHE A 39 2.70 -13.01 0.82
C PHE A 39 2.67 -12.18 2.10
N MET A 40 3.70 -11.37 2.33
CA MET A 40 3.84 -10.52 3.52
C MET A 40 3.97 -9.05 3.17
N TRP A 41 3.52 -8.19 4.09
CA TRP A 41 3.77 -6.74 4.02
C TRP A 41 5.22 -6.44 4.40
N LEU A 42 5.88 -5.58 3.61
CA LEU A 42 7.25 -5.17 3.84
C LEU A 42 7.30 -3.90 4.72
N PRO A 43 8.28 -3.79 5.63
CA PRO A 43 8.54 -2.55 6.34
C PRO A 43 9.03 -1.49 5.35
N LEU A 44 8.44 -0.30 5.43
CA LEU A 44 8.90 0.85 4.66
C LEU A 44 9.99 1.57 5.43
N HIS A 45 11.23 1.31 5.04
CA HIS A 45 12.36 2.10 5.51
C HIS A 45 12.50 3.32 4.60
N TYR A 46 12.16 4.50 5.14
CA TYR A 46 12.55 5.77 4.54
C TYR A 46 13.95 6.09 5.08
N THR A 47 14.95 6.17 4.19
CA THR A 47 16.26 6.77 4.50
C THR A 47 16.17 8.28 4.42
#